data_AF-A0A1Z9LXX1-F1
#
_entry.id   AF-A0A1Z9LXX1-F1
#
_cell.length_a   1.000
_cell.length_b   1.000
_cell.length_c   1.000
_cell.angle_alpha   90.00
_cell.angle_beta   90.00
_cell.angle_gamma   90.00
#
_symmetry.space_group_name_H-M   'P 1'
#
loop_
_entity.id
_entity.type
_entity.pdbx_description
1 polymer ?
#
loop_
_entity_poly.entity_id
_entity_poly.type
_entity_poly.pdbx_seq_one_letter_code
_entity_poly.pdbx_strand_id
1 'polypeptide(L)'
;MSTVKVNKITPRTCNSIQLGESGDTLTIPSGATLQNCGTSTGFGLAFCTTVKTSPFTATANKGFFINTGSAVTVTLPASPSTGDELIVIDSTGQAATNNITLGRNGSKIKGLCMDADIKVNRGGLRIVYSGSSQGWVTVTSANDATASQVAYVTATGGTVTTCGDFKIHTFNASGCFSVSCAGTSSGSNKVSYFVVAGGAGGGSGYGGGGGAGGFREGKCSSDPYTDSPLDSGVGLSVPAATYPITVGAGGTGGAPPSPATSSGGSGNNSIFSTITSAGGGGGGKNCGTAGIAGGSGGGGGAACAAGGAGNTPPVSPPQGNPGGTASPGHPVGYYGGGGGGAGAAGTDGSPTNNTGGAGLATSITGSPVTRGGGGGGSHYPSPSRPTPGAAGGSGGGGAGGSAGPNPYTAAVAGTDNTGGGGGAGGFNPGSGHQPGGAGGSGTVIIRYKFQN
;
A
#
# COMPACT_ATOMS: atom_id res chain seq x y z
N MET A 1 -29.28 68.10 -29.28
CA MET A 1 -28.84 66.99 -28.41
C MET A 1 -29.21 67.38 -26.98
N SER A 2 -29.99 66.54 -26.30
CA SER A 2 -30.46 66.83 -24.93
C SER A 2 -29.76 65.88 -23.96
N THR A 3 -29.29 66.40 -22.83
CA THR A 3 -28.66 65.58 -21.78
C THR A 3 -29.54 65.56 -20.55
N VAL A 4 -29.90 64.38 -20.07
CA VAL A 4 -30.61 64.19 -18.80
C VAL A 4 -29.57 63.89 -17.72
N LYS A 5 -29.38 64.81 -16.77
CA LYS A 5 -28.46 64.63 -15.63
C LYS A 5 -29.27 64.38 -14.36
N VAL A 6 -29.33 63.12 -13.93
CA VAL A 6 -30.06 62.68 -12.73
C VAL A 6 -29.29 61.57 -12.02
N ASN A 7 -29.39 61.52 -10.69
CA ASN A 7 -28.79 60.43 -9.90
C ASN A 7 -29.67 59.17 -9.90
N LYS A 8 -30.99 59.33 -10.07
CA LYS A 8 -31.97 58.23 -10.04
C LYS A 8 -33.15 58.53 -10.94
N ILE A 9 -33.53 57.57 -11.78
CA ILE A 9 -34.78 57.59 -12.56
C ILE A 9 -35.76 56.68 -11.84
N THR A 10 -36.95 57.18 -11.53
CA THR A 10 -38.03 56.42 -10.84
C THR A 10 -39.30 56.47 -11.68
N PRO A 11 -40.07 55.38 -11.83
CA PRO A 11 -41.31 55.41 -12.59
C PRO A 11 -42.30 56.43 -12.01
N ARG A 12 -42.95 57.22 -12.88
CA ARG A 12 -44.01 58.17 -12.46
C ARG A 12 -45.31 57.45 -12.09
N THR A 13 -45.53 56.27 -12.66
CA THR A 13 -46.63 55.34 -12.35
C THR A 13 -46.02 53.97 -12.05
N CYS A 14 -46.72 53.12 -11.29
CA CYS A 14 -46.14 51.92 -10.65
C CYS A 14 -45.66 50.78 -11.58
N ASN A 15 -45.51 50.99 -12.89
CA ASN A 15 -45.60 49.88 -13.84
C ASN A 15 -44.32 49.63 -14.68
N SER A 16 -43.50 50.63 -15.05
CA SER A 16 -42.19 50.41 -15.74
C SER A 16 -41.43 51.72 -16.05
N ILE A 17 -40.13 51.61 -16.38
CA ILE A 17 -39.33 52.63 -17.11
C ILE A 17 -38.82 51.96 -18.40
N GLN A 18 -38.97 52.64 -19.53
CA GLN A 18 -38.40 52.23 -20.82
C GLN A 18 -37.30 53.22 -21.22
N LEU A 19 -36.14 52.72 -21.67
CA LEU A 19 -35.00 53.52 -22.13
C LEU A 19 -34.78 53.24 -23.62
N GLY A 20 -35.41 54.06 -24.48
CA GLY A 20 -35.35 53.96 -25.94
C GLY A 20 -36.56 53.26 -26.57
N GLU A 21 -36.67 53.37 -27.89
CA GLU A 21 -37.68 52.73 -28.74
C GLU A 21 -37.05 51.64 -29.64
N SER A 22 -37.88 50.92 -30.39
CA SER A 22 -37.41 49.94 -31.37
C SER A 22 -36.43 50.58 -32.36
N GLY A 23 -35.20 50.05 -32.42
CA GLY A 23 -34.13 50.53 -33.31
C GLY A 23 -33.10 51.43 -32.62
N ASP A 24 -33.33 51.84 -31.36
CA ASP A 24 -32.36 52.62 -30.60
C ASP A 24 -31.18 51.75 -30.13
N THR A 25 -30.00 52.35 -30.05
CA THR A 25 -28.81 51.74 -29.44
C THR A 25 -28.55 52.37 -28.07
N LEU A 26 -28.61 51.57 -27.01
CA LEU A 26 -28.21 51.99 -25.66
C LEU A 26 -26.74 51.63 -25.42
N THR A 27 -25.85 52.63 -25.49
CA THR A 27 -24.41 52.44 -25.28
C THR A 27 -24.03 52.68 -23.82
N ILE A 28 -23.35 51.70 -23.20
CA ILE A 28 -22.73 51.84 -21.88
C ILE A 28 -21.23 52.08 -22.09
N PRO A 29 -20.67 53.24 -21.70
CA PRO A 29 -19.26 53.57 -21.95
C PRO A 29 -18.31 52.73 -21.09
N SER A 30 -17.05 52.63 -21.54
CA SER A 30 -15.98 51.95 -20.79
C SER A 30 -15.86 52.47 -19.35
N GLY A 31 -15.73 51.56 -18.39
CA GLY A 31 -15.61 51.88 -16.96
C GLY A 31 -16.93 52.05 -16.19
N ALA A 32 -18.09 52.01 -16.85
CA ALA A 32 -19.38 52.03 -16.16
C ALA A 32 -19.76 50.64 -15.59
N THR A 33 -20.44 50.62 -14.44
CA THR A 33 -20.97 49.39 -13.81
C THR A 33 -22.50 49.37 -13.91
N LEU A 34 -23.05 48.24 -14.37
CA LEU A 34 -24.49 47.94 -14.29
C LEU A 34 -24.73 46.98 -13.12
N GLN A 35 -25.30 47.47 -12.02
CA GLN A 35 -25.67 46.64 -10.87
C GLN A 35 -27.18 46.35 -10.89
N ASN A 36 -27.56 45.09 -11.06
CA ASN A 36 -28.96 44.64 -10.94
C ASN A 36 -29.14 43.83 -9.65
N CYS A 37 -29.94 44.34 -8.72
CA CYS A 37 -30.30 43.65 -7.47
C CYS A 37 -31.68 42.94 -7.54
N GLY A 38 -32.30 42.88 -8.72
CA GLY A 38 -33.59 42.23 -8.98
C GLY A 38 -33.53 41.17 -10.08
N THR A 39 -34.67 40.83 -10.69
CA THR A 39 -34.77 39.83 -11.77
C THR A 39 -34.51 40.46 -13.15
N SER A 40 -33.70 39.83 -14.01
CA SER A 40 -33.51 40.24 -15.41
C SER A 40 -34.24 39.31 -16.38
N THR A 41 -34.78 39.88 -17.45
CA THR A 41 -35.30 39.15 -18.63
C THR A 41 -34.59 39.70 -19.86
N GLY A 42 -34.04 38.83 -20.70
CA GLY A 42 -33.32 39.23 -21.93
C GLY A 42 -31.81 39.44 -21.78
N PHE A 43 -31.20 39.18 -20.62
CA PHE A 43 -29.74 39.13 -20.43
C PHE A 43 -29.26 37.69 -20.29
N GLY A 44 -28.89 37.06 -21.40
CA GLY A 44 -28.27 35.73 -21.42
C GLY A 44 -29.14 34.58 -20.91
N LEU A 45 -28.56 33.37 -20.91
CA LEU A 45 -29.16 32.14 -20.40
C LEU A 45 -29.11 32.10 -18.87
N ALA A 46 -30.27 32.04 -18.20
CA ALA A 46 -30.36 31.86 -16.75
C ALA A 46 -30.92 30.48 -16.37
N PHE A 47 -30.37 29.85 -15.34
CA PHE A 47 -30.91 28.57 -14.85
C PHE A 47 -32.19 28.77 -14.05
N CYS A 48 -33.15 27.87 -14.25
CA CYS A 48 -34.31 27.72 -13.38
C CYS A 48 -33.82 27.34 -11.97
N THR A 49 -34.28 28.08 -10.97
CA THR A 49 -33.89 27.90 -9.57
C THR A 49 -34.49 26.65 -8.93
N THR A 50 -35.47 26.01 -9.58
CA THR A 50 -36.14 24.80 -9.09
C THR A 50 -35.81 23.61 -9.99
N VAL A 51 -35.32 22.52 -9.38
CA VAL A 51 -35.09 21.25 -10.05
C VAL A 51 -36.41 20.65 -10.54
N LYS A 52 -36.41 20.08 -11.74
CA LYS A 52 -37.60 19.48 -12.36
C LYS A 52 -37.62 17.98 -12.16
N THR A 53 -38.70 17.47 -11.56
CA THR A 53 -38.92 16.05 -11.23
C THR A 53 -40.07 15.42 -12.02
N SER A 54 -40.80 16.20 -12.82
CA SER A 54 -41.97 15.76 -13.60
C SER A 54 -42.01 16.47 -14.96
N PRO A 55 -42.77 15.96 -15.94
CA PRO A 55 -42.90 16.61 -17.25
C PRO A 55 -43.32 18.09 -17.16
N PHE A 56 -42.76 18.92 -18.04
CA PHE A 56 -43.05 20.36 -18.09
C PHE A 56 -42.75 20.97 -19.46
N THR A 57 -43.30 22.16 -19.72
CA THR A 57 -42.97 22.97 -20.90
C THR A 57 -41.84 23.96 -20.58
N ALA A 58 -40.72 23.84 -21.28
CA ALA A 58 -39.56 24.71 -21.13
C ALA A 58 -39.83 26.12 -21.68
N THR A 59 -39.35 27.11 -20.94
CA THR A 59 -39.29 28.50 -21.40
C THR A 59 -37.97 28.72 -22.13
N ALA A 60 -38.00 29.36 -23.30
CA ALA A 60 -36.81 29.74 -24.04
C ALA A 60 -35.83 30.59 -23.18
N ASN A 61 -34.56 30.52 -23.54
CA ASN A 61 -33.45 31.23 -22.90
C ASN A 61 -33.27 30.88 -21.41
N LYS A 62 -33.48 29.60 -21.06
CA LYS A 62 -33.24 29.06 -19.71
C LYS A 62 -32.49 27.73 -19.66
N GLY A 63 -31.80 27.52 -18.55
CA GLY A 63 -31.23 26.23 -18.16
C GLY A 63 -32.13 25.48 -17.18
N PHE A 64 -32.15 24.15 -17.23
CA PHE A 64 -32.98 23.29 -16.37
C PHE A 64 -32.16 22.13 -15.81
N PHE A 65 -32.20 21.98 -14.48
CA PHE A 65 -31.75 20.77 -13.79
C PHE A 65 -32.89 19.77 -13.73
N ILE A 66 -32.65 18.56 -14.24
CA ILE A 66 -33.63 17.48 -14.25
C ILE A 66 -33.22 16.44 -13.22
N ASN A 67 -34.15 16.08 -12.34
CA ASN A 67 -34.03 14.94 -11.45
C ASN A 67 -34.65 13.73 -12.16
N THR A 68 -33.79 12.79 -12.52
CA THR A 68 -34.10 11.55 -13.23
C THR A 68 -34.39 10.37 -12.28
N GLY A 69 -34.92 10.64 -11.08
CA GLY A 69 -35.51 9.60 -10.23
C GLY A 69 -36.69 8.87 -10.90
N SER A 70 -37.31 9.51 -11.89
CA SER A 70 -38.23 8.94 -12.88
C SER A 70 -37.97 9.58 -14.25
N ALA A 71 -38.48 8.99 -15.33
CA ALA A 71 -38.37 9.62 -16.65
C ALA A 71 -39.08 10.98 -16.69
N VAL A 72 -38.48 11.97 -17.35
CA VAL A 72 -39.00 13.35 -17.41
C VAL A 72 -39.02 13.84 -18.85
N THR A 73 -40.17 14.32 -19.32
CA THR A 73 -40.30 14.99 -20.62
C THR A 73 -40.16 16.50 -20.47
N VAL A 74 -39.15 17.07 -21.11
CA VAL A 74 -38.95 18.51 -21.30
C VAL A 74 -39.59 18.90 -22.63
N THR A 75 -40.82 19.38 -22.60
CA THR A 75 -41.52 19.86 -23.79
C THR A 75 -40.92 21.20 -24.22
N LEU A 76 -40.33 21.27 -25.41
CA LEU A 76 -39.69 22.46 -25.97
C LEU A 76 -40.73 23.58 -26.23
N PRO A 77 -40.30 24.85 -26.36
CA PRO A 77 -41.18 25.95 -26.73
C PRO A 77 -41.97 25.66 -28.03
N ALA A 78 -43.27 25.96 -28.03
CA ALA A 78 -44.15 25.72 -29.18
C ALA A 78 -43.91 26.70 -30.35
N SER A 79 -43.42 27.91 -30.04
CA SER A 79 -43.20 28.98 -31.02
C SER A 79 -41.86 29.67 -30.78
N PRO A 80 -40.73 28.97 -30.95
CA PRO A 80 -39.40 29.53 -30.73
C PRO A 80 -39.00 30.49 -31.86
N SER A 81 -38.22 31.49 -31.50
CA SER A 81 -37.56 32.42 -32.42
C SER A 81 -36.13 31.98 -32.71
N THR A 82 -35.61 32.28 -33.90
CA THR A 82 -34.21 31.96 -34.24
C THR A 82 -33.27 32.60 -33.22
N GLY A 83 -32.39 31.80 -32.63
CA GLY A 83 -31.49 32.22 -31.55
C GLY A 83 -31.99 31.91 -30.13
N ASP A 84 -33.22 31.42 -29.95
CA ASP A 84 -33.67 30.93 -28.64
C ASP A 84 -32.84 29.73 -28.20
N GLU A 85 -32.36 29.77 -26.96
CA GLU A 85 -31.51 28.72 -26.40
C GLU A 85 -32.14 27.99 -25.22
N LEU A 86 -31.72 26.74 -25.00
CA LEU A 86 -32.05 25.95 -23.81
C LEU A 86 -30.83 25.16 -23.34
N ILE A 87 -30.70 25.00 -22.03
CA ILE A 87 -29.78 24.04 -21.43
C ILE A 87 -30.59 23.02 -20.61
N VAL A 88 -30.32 21.73 -20.80
CA VAL A 88 -30.92 20.64 -20.03
C VAL A 88 -29.81 19.77 -19.46
N ILE A 89 -29.82 19.51 -18.15
CA ILE A 89 -28.79 18.74 -17.44
C ILE A 89 -29.44 17.68 -16.56
N ASP A 90 -28.97 16.44 -16.67
CA ASP A 90 -29.25 15.37 -15.70
C ASP A 90 -28.50 15.63 -14.38
N SER A 91 -29.23 16.13 -13.38
CA SER A 91 -28.67 16.52 -12.09
C SER A 91 -28.50 15.36 -11.09
N THR A 92 -29.11 14.21 -11.36
CA THR A 92 -29.06 13.04 -10.47
C THR A 92 -28.23 11.89 -11.01
N GLY A 93 -27.97 11.84 -12.32
CA GLY A 93 -27.10 10.84 -12.93
C GLY A 93 -27.80 9.51 -13.21
N GLN A 94 -29.10 9.52 -13.50
CA GLN A 94 -29.91 8.32 -13.76
C GLN A 94 -30.56 8.32 -15.16
N ALA A 95 -30.19 9.26 -16.05
CA ALA A 95 -30.80 9.38 -17.37
C ALA A 95 -30.63 8.16 -18.30
N ALA A 96 -29.70 7.24 -18.02
CA ALA A 96 -29.58 5.98 -18.78
C ALA A 96 -30.69 4.98 -18.44
N THR A 97 -31.28 5.08 -17.26
CA THR A 97 -32.40 4.24 -16.80
C THR A 97 -33.72 4.98 -16.96
N ASN A 98 -33.73 6.26 -16.60
CA ASN A 98 -34.90 7.14 -16.58
C ASN A 98 -34.64 8.33 -17.50
N ASN A 99 -34.85 8.11 -18.80
CA ASN A 99 -34.47 9.07 -19.85
C ASN A 99 -35.07 10.46 -19.62
N ILE A 100 -34.32 11.48 -20.06
CA ILE A 100 -34.87 12.83 -20.26
C ILE A 100 -35.26 12.94 -21.73
N THR A 101 -36.54 13.14 -22.00
CA THR A 101 -37.06 13.28 -23.37
C THR A 101 -37.27 14.77 -23.69
N LEU A 102 -36.68 15.25 -24.78
CA LEU A 102 -36.96 16.55 -25.39
C LEU A 102 -38.20 16.41 -26.27
N GLY A 103 -39.37 16.78 -25.73
CA GLY A 103 -40.64 16.77 -26.45
C GLY A 103 -40.69 17.93 -27.46
N ARG A 104 -40.77 17.63 -28.76
CA ARG A 104 -40.52 18.60 -29.83
C ARG A 104 -41.51 19.78 -29.90
N ASN A 105 -42.71 19.58 -29.36
CA ASN A 105 -43.80 20.55 -29.30
C ASN A 105 -44.09 21.28 -30.63
N GLY A 106 -44.09 20.54 -31.74
CA GLY A 106 -44.33 21.09 -33.08
C GLY A 106 -43.06 21.48 -33.85
N SER A 107 -42.01 21.94 -33.19
CA SER A 107 -40.73 22.28 -33.85
C SER A 107 -39.90 21.04 -34.20
N LYS A 108 -39.05 21.10 -35.23
CA LYS A 108 -38.11 20.02 -35.54
C LYS A 108 -36.97 19.96 -34.51
N ILE A 109 -36.33 18.79 -34.39
CA ILE A 109 -35.07 18.63 -33.67
C ILE A 109 -34.07 18.02 -34.67
N LYS A 110 -32.97 18.72 -34.97
CA LYS A 110 -31.96 18.31 -35.96
C LYS A 110 -32.55 17.94 -37.33
N GLY A 111 -33.54 18.70 -37.77
CA GLY A 111 -34.24 18.50 -39.05
C GLY A 111 -35.29 17.38 -39.03
N LEU A 112 -35.47 16.68 -37.91
CA LEU A 112 -36.40 15.56 -37.79
C LEU A 112 -37.70 15.96 -37.07
N CYS A 113 -38.80 15.33 -37.47
CA CYS A 113 -40.13 15.50 -36.86
C CYS A 113 -40.37 14.48 -35.72
N MET A 114 -39.36 14.23 -34.90
CA MET A 114 -39.41 13.29 -33.78
C MET A 114 -38.80 13.91 -32.52
N ASP A 115 -39.24 13.41 -31.37
CA ASP A 115 -38.65 13.75 -30.08
C ASP A 115 -37.22 13.20 -29.98
N ALA A 116 -36.41 13.77 -29.09
CA ALA A 116 -35.04 13.34 -28.84
C ALA A 116 -34.83 12.97 -27.37
N ASP A 117 -33.90 12.07 -27.08
CA ASP A 117 -33.64 11.61 -25.72
C ASP A 117 -32.20 11.93 -25.27
N ILE A 118 -32.05 12.23 -23.98
CA ILE A 118 -30.78 12.18 -23.24
C ILE A 118 -30.76 10.87 -22.46
N LYS A 119 -29.91 9.93 -22.90
CA LYS A 119 -29.80 8.55 -22.36
C LYS A 119 -28.48 8.26 -21.66
N VAL A 120 -27.67 9.28 -21.40
CA VAL A 120 -26.37 9.14 -20.74
C VAL A 120 -26.50 9.72 -19.35
N ASN A 121 -26.15 8.94 -18.32
CA ASN A 121 -26.10 9.43 -16.94
C ASN A 121 -25.22 10.68 -16.87
N ARG A 122 -25.69 11.71 -16.16
CA ARG A 122 -25.01 13.02 -16.05
C ARG A 122 -24.83 13.72 -17.42
N GLY A 123 -25.63 13.34 -18.41
CA GLY A 123 -25.66 13.99 -19.72
C GLY A 123 -26.32 15.37 -19.66
N GLY A 124 -25.80 16.29 -20.45
CA GLY A 124 -26.39 17.61 -20.66
C GLY A 124 -26.24 18.11 -22.09
N LEU A 125 -27.22 18.88 -22.55
CA LEU A 125 -27.21 19.55 -23.85
C LEU A 125 -27.51 21.04 -23.71
N ARG A 126 -26.76 21.85 -24.46
CA ARG A 126 -27.17 23.19 -24.89
C ARG A 126 -27.68 23.11 -26.32
N ILE A 127 -28.91 23.56 -26.55
CA ILE A 127 -29.56 23.60 -27.86
C ILE A 127 -29.97 25.03 -28.22
N VAL A 128 -29.97 25.33 -29.52
CA VAL A 128 -30.42 26.61 -30.08
C VAL A 128 -31.43 26.36 -31.20
N TYR A 129 -32.47 27.19 -31.27
CA TYR A 129 -33.41 27.14 -32.39
C TYR A 129 -32.83 27.88 -33.60
N SER A 130 -32.70 27.16 -34.72
CA SER A 130 -32.04 27.63 -35.94
C SER A 130 -33.00 28.04 -37.07
N GLY A 131 -34.31 27.98 -36.82
CA GLY A 131 -35.37 28.18 -37.81
C GLY A 131 -36.08 26.88 -38.20
N SER A 132 -37.16 26.98 -38.98
CA SER A 132 -38.10 25.87 -39.22
C SER A 132 -37.53 24.67 -39.96
N SER A 133 -36.48 24.85 -40.77
CA SER A 133 -35.87 23.78 -41.56
C SER A 133 -35.18 22.72 -40.69
N GLN A 134 -34.36 23.17 -39.74
CA GLN A 134 -33.56 22.33 -38.84
C GLN A 134 -34.13 22.28 -37.41
N GLY A 135 -34.91 23.28 -37.03
CA GLY A 135 -35.49 23.44 -35.70
C GLY A 135 -34.40 23.61 -34.63
N TRP A 136 -34.54 22.88 -33.53
CA TRP A 136 -33.56 22.85 -32.44
C TRP A 136 -32.32 22.04 -32.83
N VAL A 137 -31.15 22.67 -32.74
CA VAL A 137 -29.85 22.03 -33.02
C VAL A 137 -28.95 22.09 -31.79
N THR A 138 -28.05 21.11 -31.65
CA THR A 138 -27.10 21.06 -30.52
C THR A 138 -25.95 22.03 -30.74
N VAL A 139 -25.71 22.89 -29.75
CA VAL A 139 -24.55 23.80 -29.70
C VAL A 139 -23.38 23.13 -28.98
N THR A 140 -23.66 22.49 -27.84
CA THR A 140 -22.67 21.77 -27.04
C THR A 140 -23.35 20.60 -26.35
N SER A 141 -22.69 19.46 -26.31
CA SER A 141 -23.08 18.32 -25.49
C SER A 141 -21.96 18.02 -24.51
N ALA A 142 -22.30 17.79 -23.25
CA ALA A 142 -21.37 17.31 -22.24
C ALA A 142 -21.94 16.03 -21.63
N ASN A 143 -21.16 14.96 -21.65
CA ASN A 143 -21.25 13.89 -20.67
C ASN A 143 -20.23 14.20 -19.57
N ASP A 144 -20.46 13.72 -18.36
CA ASP A 144 -19.54 13.87 -17.22
C ASP A 144 -18.12 13.54 -17.68
N ALA A 145 -17.32 14.58 -17.97
CA ALA A 145 -15.91 14.43 -18.28
C ALA A 145 -15.24 14.11 -16.95
N THR A 146 -15.39 12.85 -16.51
CA THR A 146 -14.84 12.22 -15.31
C THR A 146 -14.09 13.22 -14.42
N ALA A 147 -14.81 13.90 -13.52
CA ALA A 147 -14.17 14.51 -12.37
C ALA A 147 -13.67 13.36 -11.48
N SER A 148 -12.55 12.75 -11.87
CA SER A 148 -11.93 11.66 -11.14
C SER A 148 -11.38 12.24 -9.84
N GLN A 149 -12.06 11.98 -8.72
CA GLN A 149 -11.52 12.33 -7.42
C GLN A 149 -10.26 11.49 -7.18
N VAL A 150 -9.12 12.16 -7.14
CA VAL A 150 -7.86 11.56 -6.70
C VAL A 150 -7.97 11.36 -5.19
N ALA A 151 -7.96 10.10 -4.75
CA ALA A 151 -7.94 9.74 -3.34
C ALA A 151 -6.72 8.88 -3.05
N TYR A 152 -6.20 9.00 -1.84
CA TYR A 152 -5.03 8.27 -1.38
C TYR A 152 -5.39 7.29 -0.28
N VAL A 153 -4.55 6.27 -0.11
CA VAL A 153 -4.67 5.37 1.02
C VAL A 153 -4.56 6.18 2.31
N THR A 154 -5.48 5.93 3.25
CA THR A 154 -5.41 6.45 4.61
C THR A 154 -5.60 5.29 5.58
N ALA A 155 -4.67 5.17 6.53
CA ALA A 155 -4.67 4.07 7.48
C ALA A 155 -4.06 4.46 8.84
N THR A 156 -4.32 3.64 9.85
CA THR A 156 -3.76 3.75 11.21
C THR A 156 -3.21 2.41 11.69
N GLY A 157 -2.35 2.44 12.72
CA GLY A 157 -1.79 1.25 13.36
C GLY A 157 -0.26 1.20 13.30
N GLY A 158 0.35 0.54 14.28
CA GLY A 158 1.82 0.51 14.43
C GLY A 158 2.41 1.89 14.72
N THR A 159 3.72 1.99 14.62
CA THR A 159 4.43 3.29 14.66
C THR A 159 4.38 3.93 13.28
N VAL A 160 3.78 5.11 13.17
CA VAL A 160 3.62 5.83 11.89
C VAL A 160 4.70 6.88 11.71
N THR A 161 5.45 6.80 10.62
CA THR A 161 6.44 7.81 10.20
C THR A 161 6.06 8.38 8.84
N THR A 162 6.48 9.62 8.57
CA THR A 162 6.29 10.27 7.26
C THR A 162 7.64 10.47 6.59
N CYS A 163 7.76 10.09 5.32
CA CYS A 163 8.96 10.24 4.51
C CYS A 163 8.56 10.83 3.15
N GLY A 164 8.70 12.15 2.99
CA GLY A 164 8.12 12.87 1.85
C GLY A 164 6.61 12.63 1.78
N ASP A 165 6.14 12.17 0.61
CA ASP A 165 4.71 11.94 0.34
C ASP A 165 4.23 10.53 0.72
N PHE A 166 5.01 9.82 1.53
CA PHE A 166 4.71 8.46 1.98
C PHE A 166 4.50 8.38 3.49
N LYS A 167 3.53 7.55 3.89
CA LYS A 167 3.38 7.06 5.27
C LYS A 167 4.00 5.68 5.37
N ILE A 168 4.65 5.42 6.50
CA ILE A 168 5.31 4.16 6.81
C ILE A 168 4.80 3.70 8.17
N HIS A 169 4.20 2.53 8.22
CA HIS A 169 3.72 1.88 9.42
C HIS A 169 4.67 0.75 9.79
N THR A 170 5.27 0.79 10.98
CA THR A 170 6.16 -0.25 11.48
C THR A 170 5.53 -0.97 12.66
N PHE A 171 5.48 -2.29 12.59
CA PHE A 171 4.97 -3.19 13.61
C PHE A 171 6.12 -4.07 14.12
N ASN A 172 6.58 -3.78 15.33
CA ASN A 172 7.53 -4.60 16.09
C ASN A 172 6.83 -5.55 17.07
N ALA A 173 5.50 -5.42 17.18
CA ALA A 173 4.61 -6.31 17.90
C ALA A 173 3.32 -6.46 17.07
N SER A 174 2.60 -7.55 17.30
CA SER A 174 1.30 -7.80 16.64
C SER A 174 0.29 -6.69 16.94
N GLY A 175 -0.58 -6.40 15.98
CA GLY A 175 -1.55 -5.31 16.06
C GLY A 175 -2.47 -5.28 14.86
N CYS A 176 -3.08 -4.13 14.59
CA CYS A 176 -3.99 -3.96 13.45
C CYS A 176 -3.53 -2.82 12.55
N PHE A 177 -3.51 -3.05 11.24
CA PHE A 177 -3.41 -2.02 10.22
C PHE A 177 -4.82 -1.72 9.70
N SER A 178 -5.37 -0.56 10.05
CA SER A 178 -6.77 -0.21 9.78
C SER A 178 -6.83 0.80 8.65
N VAL A 179 -7.32 0.39 7.48
CA VAL A 179 -7.45 1.22 6.29
C VAL A 179 -8.83 1.85 6.26
N SER A 180 -8.91 3.16 6.47
CA SER A 180 -10.15 3.93 6.43
C SER A 180 -10.51 4.43 5.02
N CYS A 181 -9.50 4.57 4.15
CA CYS A 181 -9.69 4.87 2.73
C CYS A 181 -8.72 4.05 1.90
N ALA A 182 -9.23 3.32 0.90
CA ALA A 182 -8.41 2.52 -0.01
C ALA A 182 -7.77 3.35 -1.15
N GLY A 183 -8.14 4.63 -1.28
CA GLY A 183 -7.73 5.52 -2.36
C GLY A 183 -8.18 5.09 -3.76
N THR A 184 -7.66 5.75 -4.79
CA THR A 184 -7.93 5.48 -6.21
C THR A 184 -6.64 5.20 -6.97
N SER A 185 -6.74 4.61 -8.17
CA SER A 185 -5.57 4.34 -9.03
C SER A 185 -4.81 5.59 -9.42
N SER A 186 -5.49 6.74 -9.51
CA SER A 186 -4.88 8.05 -9.79
C SER A 186 -4.16 8.67 -8.59
N GLY A 187 -4.42 8.19 -7.36
CA GLY A 187 -3.72 8.60 -6.15
C GLY A 187 -2.81 7.48 -5.65
N SER A 188 -3.35 6.62 -4.79
CA SER A 188 -2.73 5.34 -4.42
C SER A 188 -3.81 4.35 -3.99
N ASN A 189 -3.68 3.09 -4.41
CA ASN A 189 -4.57 1.99 -3.99
C ASN A 189 -3.82 0.69 -3.68
N LYS A 190 -2.50 0.79 -3.51
CA LYS A 190 -1.58 -0.31 -3.20
C LYS A 190 -0.52 0.17 -2.22
N VAL A 191 -0.01 -0.77 -1.43
CA VAL A 191 1.06 -0.54 -0.47
C VAL A 191 2.30 -1.36 -0.84
N SER A 192 3.48 -0.79 -0.61
CA SER A 192 4.71 -1.55 -0.48
C SER A 192 4.73 -2.23 0.89
N TYR A 193 5.31 -3.41 1.00
CA TYR A 193 5.40 -4.16 2.25
C TYR A 193 6.76 -4.83 2.41
N PHE A 194 7.16 -4.99 3.66
CA PHE A 194 8.27 -5.82 4.08
C PHE A 194 7.83 -6.63 5.31
N VAL A 195 7.96 -7.95 5.24
CA VAL A 195 7.57 -8.88 6.30
C VAL A 195 8.76 -9.80 6.56
N VAL A 196 9.34 -9.72 7.76
CA VAL A 196 10.31 -10.70 8.24
C VAL A 196 9.76 -11.44 9.45
N ALA A 197 9.86 -12.77 9.42
CA ALA A 197 9.42 -13.64 10.51
C ALA A 197 10.39 -13.60 11.71
N GLY A 198 10.02 -14.26 12.80
CA GLY A 198 10.95 -14.49 13.91
C GLY A 198 12.09 -15.41 13.46
N GLY A 199 13.32 -15.09 13.88
CA GLY A 199 14.47 -15.98 13.74
C GLY A 199 14.40 -17.15 14.73
N ALA A 200 15.13 -18.22 14.46
CA ALA A 200 15.18 -19.38 15.34
C ALA A 200 16.30 -19.27 16.38
N GLY A 201 16.21 -20.06 17.45
CA GLY A 201 17.32 -20.23 18.38
C GLY A 201 18.44 -21.11 17.82
N GLY A 202 19.65 -20.94 18.35
CA GLY A 202 20.77 -21.86 18.10
C GLY A 202 20.66 -23.14 18.94
N GLY A 203 21.23 -24.24 18.44
CA GLY A 203 21.28 -25.49 19.18
C GLY A 203 22.25 -25.43 20.36
N SER A 204 22.00 -26.23 21.40
CA SER A 204 22.93 -26.37 22.54
C SER A 204 24.03 -27.38 22.25
N GLY A 205 25.19 -27.18 22.86
CA GLY A 205 26.27 -28.16 22.93
C GLY A 205 26.83 -28.59 21.58
N TYR A 206 27.88 -27.95 21.06
CA TYR A 206 28.35 -28.21 19.68
C TYR A 206 27.26 -28.01 18.62
N GLY A 207 26.29 -27.13 18.91
CA GLY A 207 25.12 -26.93 18.07
C GLY A 207 25.42 -26.12 16.81
N GLY A 208 24.46 -26.16 15.88
CA GLY A 208 24.39 -25.26 14.73
C GLY A 208 23.65 -23.96 15.06
N GLY A 209 23.93 -22.91 14.30
CA GLY A 209 23.28 -21.60 14.46
C GLY A 209 21.80 -21.65 14.04
N GLY A 210 20.96 -20.82 14.65
CA GLY A 210 19.56 -20.68 14.25
C GLY A 210 19.41 -20.00 12.89
N GLY A 211 18.46 -20.45 12.07
CA GLY A 211 18.12 -19.78 10.81
C GLY A 211 17.40 -18.46 11.04
N ALA A 212 17.60 -17.48 10.15
CA ALA A 212 16.81 -16.26 10.13
C ALA A 212 15.33 -16.53 9.81
N GLY A 213 14.46 -15.59 10.19
CA GLY A 213 13.08 -15.56 9.73
C GLY A 213 13.00 -15.34 8.22
N GLY A 214 11.93 -15.83 7.59
CA GLY A 214 11.68 -15.63 6.15
C GLY A 214 11.57 -14.14 5.81
N PHE A 215 12.23 -13.71 4.75
CA PHE A 215 12.25 -12.33 4.25
C PHE A 215 11.33 -12.22 3.05
N ARG A 216 10.30 -11.36 3.12
CA ARG A 216 9.36 -11.10 2.02
C ARG A 216 9.22 -9.61 1.80
N GLU A 217 9.32 -9.19 0.54
CA GLU A 217 9.13 -7.81 0.13
C GLU A 217 8.26 -7.71 -1.12
N GLY A 218 7.47 -6.66 -1.19
CA GLY A 218 6.73 -6.28 -2.39
C GLY A 218 6.67 -4.77 -2.49
N LYS A 219 7.11 -4.20 -3.59
CA LYS A 219 7.18 -2.75 -3.78
C LYS A 219 6.21 -2.24 -4.83
N CYS A 220 5.54 -1.13 -4.54
CA CYS A 220 4.83 -0.36 -5.54
C CYS A 220 5.81 0.32 -6.49
N SER A 221 5.60 0.24 -7.81
CA SER A 221 6.46 0.90 -8.81
C SER A 221 6.56 2.42 -8.65
N SER A 222 5.57 3.04 -8.00
CA SER A 222 5.56 4.47 -7.68
C SER A 222 6.39 4.86 -6.45
N ASP A 223 6.96 3.89 -5.72
CA ASP A 223 7.65 4.13 -4.46
C ASP A 223 9.17 4.30 -4.70
N PRO A 224 9.78 5.45 -4.36
CA PRO A 224 11.12 5.81 -4.81
C PRO A 224 12.26 5.27 -3.92
N TYR A 225 12.10 4.12 -3.25
CA TYR A 225 13.13 3.54 -2.40
C TYR A 225 13.87 2.36 -3.08
N THR A 226 15.12 2.09 -2.67
CA THR A 226 15.88 0.90 -3.11
C THR A 226 15.41 -0.35 -2.37
N ASP A 227 14.85 -1.29 -3.12
CA ASP A 227 14.36 -2.60 -2.71
C ASP A 227 15.49 -3.61 -2.49
N SER A 228 15.16 -4.73 -1.87
CA SER A 228 16.05 -5.88 -1.77
C SER A 228 16.00 -6.75 -3.04
N PRO A 229 16.98 -7.64 -3.25
CA PRO A 229 16.92 -8.64 -4.31
C PRO A 229 15.75 -9.64 -4.22
N LEU A 230 14.98 -9.64 -3.12
CA LEU A 230 13.83 -10.53 -2.91
C LEU A 230 12.48 -9.82 -3.09
N ASP A 231 12.46 -8.62 -3.66
CA ASP A 231 11.23 -7.94 -4.02
C ASP A 231 10.43 -8.76 -5.05
N SER A 232 9.13 -8.92 -4.78
CA SER A 232 8.18 -9.54 -5.69
C SER A 232 7.81 -8.65 -6.89
N GLY A 233 8.23 -7.39 -6.90
CA GLY A 233 8.01 -6.43 -7.99
C GLY A 233 6.58 -5.87 -8.05
N VAL A 234 5.74 -6.23 -7.08
CA VAL A 234 4.33 -5.80 -7.01
C VAL A 234 3.93 -5.41 -5.60
N GLY A 235 3.33 -4.22 -5.48
CA GLY A 235 2.65 -3.80 -4.26
C GLY A 235 1.31 -4.51 -4.04
N LEU A 236 0.87 -4.54 -2.79
CA LEU A 236 -0.34 -5.23 -2.34
C LEU A 236 -1.54 -4.29 -2.32
N SER A 237 -2.68 -4.71 -2.86
CA SER A 237 -3.93 -3.95 -2.74
C SER A 237 -4.53 -4.10 -1.35
N VAL A 238 -4.98 -2.97 -0.78
CA VAL A 238 -5.59 -2.92 0.55
C VAL A 238 -6.95 -2.20 0.49
N PRO A 239 -8.04 -2.90 0.16
CA PRO A 239 -9.40 -2.38 0.36
C PRO A 239 -9.62 -1.82 1.78
N ALA A 240 -10.61 -0.95 1.94
CA ALA A 240 -10.95 -0.39 3.24
C ALA A 240 -11.41 -1.52 4.18
N ALA A 241 -10.56 -1.84 5.15
CA ALA A 241 -10.72 -2.96 6.07
C ALA A 241 -9.70 -2.84 7.21
N THR A 242 -9.88 -3.68 8.22
CA THR A 242 -8.86 -3.89 9.26
C THR A 242 -8.07 -5.16 8.97
N TYR A 243 -6.77 -5.04 8.83
CA TYR A 243 -5.85 -6.14 8.59
C TYR A 243 -5.13 -6.50 9.90
N PRO A 244 -5.32 -7.72 10.44
CA PRO A 244 -4.50 -8.18 11.55
C PRO A 244 -3.05 -8.33 11.10
N ILE A 245 -2.14 -7.80 11.90
CA ILE A 245 -0.69 -7.93 11.73
C ILE A 245 -0.18 -8.88 12.81
N THR A 246 0.47 -9.96 12.39
CA THR A 246 1.18 -10.86 13.29
C THR A 246 2.67 -10.61 13.15
N VAL A 247 3.34 -10.31 14.26
CA VAL A 247 4.81 -10.28 14.33
C VAL A 247 5.28 -11.57 15.00
N GLY A 248 6.05 -12.36 14.26
CA GLY A 248 6.58 -13.62 14.75
C GLY A 248 7.59 -13.41 15.87
N ALA A 249 7.36 -14.01 17.02
CA ALA A 249 8.36 -14.09 18.08
C ALA A 249 9.55 -14.96 17.64
N GLY A 250 10.73 -14.66 18.18
CA GLY A 250 11.91 -15.49 17.99
C GLY A 250 11.80 -16.84 18.69
N GLY A 251 12.51 -17.83 18.16
CA GLY A 251 12.58 -19.17 18.73
C GLY A 251 13.47 -19.23 19.97
N THR A 252 13.15 -20.13 20.90
CA THR A 252 13.96 -20.34 22.12
C THR A 252 15.34 -20.90 21.78
N GLY A 253 16.38 -20.48 22.50
CA GLY A 253 17.68 -21.13 22.42
C GLY A 253 17.63 -22.58 22.92
N GLY A 254 18.49 -23.45 22.38
CA GLY A 254 18.64 -24.81 22.89
C GLY A 254 19.12 -24.77 24.35
N ALA A 255 18.50 -25.58 25.21
CA ALA A 255 18.84 -25.67 26.62
C ALA A 255 20.01 -26.67 26.82
N PRO A 256 20.99 -26.34 27.68
CA PRO A 256 21.97 -27.32 28.17
C PRO A 256 21.22 -28.36 29.05
N PRO A 257 21.79 -29.55 29.35
CA PRO A 257 21.02 -30.60 30.02
C PRO A 257 20.41 -30.12 31.35
N SER A 258 19.18 -30.53 31.69
CA SER A 258 18.86 -31.94 32.00
C SER A 258 17.46 -32.39 31.54
N PRO A 259 17.28 -33.62 30.99
CA PRO A 259 18.23 -34.74 30.93
C PRO A 259 19.06 -34.82 29.64
N ALA A 260 18.86 -33.94 28.66
CA ALA A 260 19.63 -33.91 27.41
C ALA A 260 19.70 -32.50 26.82
N THR A 261 20.68 -32.26 25.95
CA THR A 261 20.72 -31.07 25.09
C THR A 261 19.48 -31.01 24.20
N SER A 262 19.08 -29.78 23.84
CA SER A 262 18.00 -29.55 22.89
C SER A 262 18.44 -28.70 21.71
N SER A 263 17.76 -28.91 20.58
CA SER A 263 17.88 -28.09 19.38
C SER A 263 17.30 -26.72 19.68
N GLY A 264 17.68 -25.72 18.90
CA GLY A 264 16.99 -24.44 18.94
C GLY A 264 15.52 -24.60 18.58
N GLY A 265 14.66 -23.82 19.22
CA GLY A 265 13.27 -23.68 18.81
C GLY A 265 13.18 -22.91 17.50
N SER A 266 12.27 -23.31 16.61
CA SER A 266 11.96 -22.54 15.40
C SER A 266 11.33 -21.19 15.76
N GLY A 267 11.55 -20.20 14.90
CA GLY A 267 10.86 -18.92 15.01
C GLY A 267 9.38 -19.04 14.63
N ASN A 268 8.59 -18.03 14.98
CA ASN A 268 7.19 -17.94 14.58
C ASN A 268 7.02 -17.10 13.31
N ASN A 269 5.91 -17.33 12.60
CA ASN A 269 5.60 -16.62 11.36
C ASN A 269 5.24 -15.15 11.62
N SER A 270 5.57 -14.27 10.68
CA SER A 270 4.99 -12.92 10.58
C SER A 270 3.99 -12.89 9.44
N ILE A 271 2.86 -12.18 9.63
CA ILE A 271 1.73 -12.19 8.69
C ILE A 271 1.23 -10.77 8.46
N PHE A 272 1.08 -10.40 7.19
CA PHE A 272 0.35 -9.22 6.75
C PHE A 272 -0.54 -9.60 5.56
N SER A 273 -1.87 -9.53 5.75
CA SER A 273 -2.84 -9.88 4.70
C SER A 273 -2.56 -11.30 4.16
N THR A 274 -2.36 -11.47 2.86
CA THR A 274 -2.02 -12.75 2.22
C THR A 274 -0.52 -13.12 2.31
N ILE A 275 0.32 -12.22 2.81
CA ILE A 275 1.77 -12.42 2.90
C ILE A 275 2.09 -13.08 4.24
N THR A 276 2.57 -14.32 4.18
CA THR A 276 3.14 -15.03 5.33
C THR A 276 4.63 -15.22 5.11
N SER A 277 5.43 -14.73 6.04
CA SER A 277 6.84 -15.08 6.17
C SER A 277 6.98 -16.19 7.20
N ALA A 278 7.63 -17.28 6.82
CA ALA A 278 7.82 -18.44 7.68
C ALA A 278 8.92 -18.18 8.72
N GLY A 279 8.72 -18.62 9.96
CA GLY A 279 9.74 -18.56 11.00
C GLY A 279 11.02 -19.30 10.62
N GLY A 280 12.15 -18.88 11.21
CA GLY A 280 13.43 -19.55 11.00
C GLY A 280 13.44 -20.99 11.52
N GLY A 281 14.30 -21.83 10.94
CA GLY A 281 14.54 -23.18 11.41
C GLY A 281 15.56 -23.23 12.55
N GLY A 282 15.25 -23.96 13.62
CA GLY A 282 16.13 -24.17 14.77
C GLY A 282 17.47 -24.84 14.43
N GLY A 283 18.54 -24.40 15.10
CA GLY A 283 19.86 -25.02 14.97
C GLY A 283 19.91 -26.42 15.58
N GLY A 284 20.60 -27.35 14.91
CA GLY A 284 20.80 -28.72 15.39
C GLY A 284 21.60 -28.74 16.70
N LYS A 285 21.30 -29.70 17.58
CA LYS A 285 22.01 -29.91 18.85
C LYS A 285 23.10 -30.96 18.73
N ASN A 286 24.16 -30.87 19.54
CA ASN A 286 25.13 -31.95 19.70
C ASN A 286 25.63 -32.56 18.37
N CYS A 287 26.24 -33.74 18.46
CA CYS A 287 26.70 -34.47 17.29
C CYS A 287 25.54 -35.17 16.56
N GLY A 288 25.50 -35.07 15.23
CA GLY A 288 24.61 -35.83 14.35
C GLY A 288 23.18 -35.30 14.21
N THR A 289 22.82 -34.17 14.84
CA THR A 289 21.46 -33.61 14.70
C THR A 289 21.41 -32.55 13.60
N ALA A 290 20.57 -32.80 12.60
CA ALA A 290 20.35 -31.85 11.50
C ALA A 290 19.71 -30.54 12.00
N GLY A 291 19.95 -29.45 11.28
CA GLY A 291 19.19 -28.23 11.43
C GLY A 291 17.75 -28.40 10.97
N ILE A 292 16.83 -27.65 11.57
CA ILE A 292 15.42 -27.66 11.20
C ILE A 292 15.23 -26.77 9.96
N ALA A 293 14.34 -27.16 9.05
CA ALA A 293 13.97 -26.33 7.91
C ALA A 293 13.04 -25.18 8.32
N GLY A 294 13.09 -24.06 7.61
CA GLY A 294 12.23 -22.90 7.88
C GLY A 294 12.30 -21.85 6.79
N GLY A 295 11.87 -20.62 7.10
CA GLY A 295 12.05 -19.48 6.20
C GLY A 295 13.49 -19.35 5.73
N SER A 296 14.43 -19.33 6.69
CA SER A 296 15.82 -19.75 6.49
C SER A 296 16.13 -20.97 7.37
N GLY A 297 16.98 -21.88 6.90
CA GLY A 297 17.28 -23.13 7.58
C GLY A 297 18.28 -22.99 8.74
N GLY A 298 18.13 -23.78 9.79
CA GLY A 298 19.10 -23.86 10.88
C GLY A 298 20.38 -24.58 10.47
N GLY A 299 21.51 -24.28 11.10
CA GLY A 299 22.76 -25.01 10.88
C GLY A 299 22.73 -26.41 11.51
N GLY A 300 23.50 -27.34 10.96
CA GLY A 300 23.68 -28.67 11.54
C GLY A 300 24.48 -28.64 12.84
N GLY A 301 24.13 -29.49 13.81
CA GLY A 301 25.01 -29.80 14.95
C GLY A 301 26.23 -30.61 14.50
N ALA A 302 27.32 -30.63 15.28
CA ALA A 302 28.60 -31.25 14.91
C ALA A 302 28.52 -32.67 14.29
N ALA A 303 29.61 -33.16 13.69
CA ALA A 303 29.73 -34.51 13.12
C ALA A 303 28.78 -34.80 11.93
N CYS A 304 29.02 -34.12 10.81
CA CYS A 304 28.34 -34.30 9.52
C CYS A 304 26.82 -34.03 9.48
N ALA A 305 26.22 -33.40 10.49
CA ALA A 305 24.80 -33.15 10.40
C ALA A 305 24.49 -32.08 9.34
N ALA A 306 23.48 -32.36 8.52
CA ALA A 306 23.07 -31.43 7.47
C ALA A 306 22.44 -30.15 8.07
N GLY A 307 22.63 -29.02 7.39
CA GLY A 307 21.82 -27.84 7.62
C GLY A 307 20.36 -28.06 7.20
N GLY A 308 19.44 -27.36 7.84
CA GLY A 308 18.05 -27.31 7.43
C GLY A 308 17.89 -26.60 6.10
N ALA A 309 16.87 -26.97 5.34
CA ALA A 309 16.49 -26.27 4.12
C ALA A 309 15.97 -24.85 4.44
N GLY A 310 16.32 -23.88 3.59
CA GLY A 310 15.66 -22.58 3.54
C GLY A 310 14.41 -22.64 2.67
N ASN A 311 13.68 -21.53 2.60
CA ASN A 311 12.47 -21.41 1.79
C ASN A 311 11.45 -22.52 2.06
N THR A 312 11.19 -22.81 3.34
CA THR A 312 10.22 -23.82 3.77
C THR A 312 9.12 -23.16 4.62
N PRO A 313 7.85 -23.15 4.16
CA PRO A 313 7.36 -23.60 2.85
C PRO A 313 7.92 -22.80 1.66
N PRO A 314 7.92 -23.37 0.43
CA PRO A 314 8.51 -22.73 -0.74
C PRO A 314 7.66 -21.59 -1.28
N VAL A 315 8.33 -20.48 -1.57
CA VAL A 315 7.75 -19.28 -2.20
C VAL A 315 8.71 -18.71 -3.25
N SER A 316 8.21 -17.79 -4.08
CA SER A 316 8.98 -17.11 -5.13
C SER A 316 8.78 -15.58 -5.07
N PRO A 317 9.84 -14.77 -4.99
CA PRO A 317 11.24 -15.17 -4.73
C PRO A 317 11.41 -15.97 -3.42
N PRO A 318 12.46 -16.81 -3.29
CA PRO A 318 12.70 -17.58 -2.06
C PRO A 318 12.81 -16.69 -0.82
N GLN A 319 12.21 -17.11 0.29
CA GLN A 319 12.19 -16.29 1.52
C GLN A 319 13.44 -16.45 2.41
N GLY A 320 14.42 -17.24 1.99
CA GLY A 320 15.64 -17.45 2.75
C GLY A 320 16.45 -18.63 2.23
N ASN A 321 17.61 -18.84 2.83
CA ASN A 321 18.62 -19.78 2.38
C ASN A 321 18.80 -20.95 3.37
N PRO A 322 19.37 -22.09 2.93
CA PRO A 322 19.68 -23.20 3.81
C PRO A 322 20.76 -22.84 4.85
N GLY A 323 20.77 -23.59 5.95
CA GLY A 323 21.87 -23.58 6.91
C GLY A 323 23.08 -24.34 6.41
N GLY A 324 24.24 -24.10 7.02
CA GLY A 324 25.47 -24.83 6.78
C GLY A 324 25.44 -26.22 7.40
N THR A 325 26.12 -27.15 6.73
CA THR A 325 26.40 -28.49 7.23
C THR A 325 27.51 -28.44 8.30
N ALA A 326 27.50 -29.38 9.24
CA ALA A 326 28.55 -29.44 10.24
C ALA A 326 29.81 -30.19 9.76
N SER A 327 30.94 -29.93 10.40
CA SER A 327 32.21 -30.58 10.08
C SER A 327 32.19 -32.10 10.34
N PRO A 328 32.99 -32.91 9.63
CA PRO A 328 33.05 -34.36 9.82
C PRO A 328 33.49 -34.90 11.18
N GLY A 329 33.92 -34.04 12.11
CA GLY A 329 34.37 -34.45 13.46
C GLY A 329 35.86 -34.80 13.52
N HIS A 330 36.27 -35.49 14.59
CA HIS A 330 37.68 -35.75 14.97
C HIS A 330 38.56 -36.29 13.82
N PRO A 331 39.85 -35.87 13.70
CA PRO A 331 40.67 -35.18 14.70
C PRO A 331 40.65 -33.65 14.69
N VAL A 332 39.89 -33.02 13.79
CA VAL A 332 39.99 -31.57 13.54
C VAL A 332 39.17 -30.69 14.50
N GLY A 333 38.33 -31.27 15.35
CA GLY A 333 37.42 -30.57 16.28
C GLY A 333 35.94 -30.73 15.91
N TYR A 334 35.04 -30.28 16.79
CA TYR A 334 33.60 -30.33 16.57
C TYR A 334 33.10 -28.93 16.22
N TYR A 335 32.64 -28.73 14.98
CA TYR A 335 32.14 -27.44 14.50
C TYR A 335 30.72 -27.61 13.96
N GLY A 336 29.78 -26.87 14.56
CA GLY A 336 28.43 -26.75 14.03
C GLY A 336 28.39 -25.80 12.84
N GLY A 337 27.44 -26.02 11.92
CA GLY A 337 27.21 -25.14 10.78
C GLY A 337 26.53 -23.82 11.19
N GLY A 338 26.74 -22.76 10.41
CA GLY A 338 26.01 -21.50 10.57
C GLY A 338 24.55 -21.63 10.13
N GLY A 339 23.65 -20.83 10.71
CA GLY A 339 22.28 -20.73 10.24
C GLY A 339 22.16 -19.94 8.93
N GLY A 340 21.19 -20.27 8.09
CA GLY A 340 20.91 -19.54 6.85
C GLY A 340 20.36 -18.14 7.11
N GLY A 341 20.73 -17.18 6.26
CA GLY A 341 20.18 -15.83 6.23
C GLY A 341 19.31 -15.58 5.01
N ALA A 342 18.73 -14.38 4.94
CA ALA A 342 17.92 -13.95 3.80
C ALA A 342 18.74 -13.80 2.51
N GLY A 343 20.01 -13.40 2.61
CA GLY A 343 20.88 -13.08 1.48
C GLY A 343 21.93 -14.14 1.14
N ALA A 344 22.24 -15.05 2.07
CA ALA A 344 23.18 -16.14 1.83
C ALA A 344 22.88 -17.35 2.72
N ALA A 345 23.33 -18.53 2.27
CA ALA A 345 23.36 -19.72 3.11
C ALA A 345 24.32 -19.54 4.30
N GLY A 346 24.07 -20.28 5.39
CA GLY A 346 25.03 -20.39 6.48
C GLY A 346 26.27 -21.14 6.02
N THR A 347 27.44 -20.81 6.56
CA THR A 347 28.66 -21.50 6.15
C THR A 347 28.80 -22.85 6.86
N ASP A 348 29.39 -23.80 6.16
CA ASP A 348 29.67 -25.12 6.72
C ASP A 348 30.67 -25.05 7.87
N GLY A 349 30.54 -25.95 8.83
CA GLY A 349 31.39 -26.06 10.00
C GLY A 349 32.84 -26.38 9.64
N SER A 350 33.77 -25.49 10.02
CA SER A 350 35.20 -25.61 9.77
C SER A 350 36.02 -24.88 10.84
N PRO A 351 37.31 -25.23 11.06
CA PRO A 351 38.19 -24.51 12.00
C PRO A 351 38.37 -23.01 11.75
N THR A 352 37.96 -22.50 10.58
CA THR A 352 38.10 -21.09 10.18
C THR A 352 36.79 -20.45 9.74
N ASN A 353 35.70 -21.21 9.67
CA ASN A 353 34.45 -20.73 9.10
C ASN A 353 33.26 -21.54 9.63
N ASN A 354 32.23 -20.84 10.08
CA ASN A 354 30.95 -21.37 10.57
C ASN A 354 29.99 -20.20 10.89
N THR A 355 30.14 -19.10 10.15
CA THR A 355 29.34 -17.88 10.30
C THR A 355 27.91 -18.08 9.82
N GLY A 356 26.99 -17.33 10.42
CA GLY A 356 25.63 -17.24 9.90
C GLY A 356 25.56 -16.57 8.53
N GLY A 357 24.59 -16.98 7.72
CA GLY A 357 24.33 -16.39 6.41
C GLY A 357 23.90 -14.93 6.54
N ALA A 358 24.37 -14.08 5.63
CA ALA A 358 24.06 -12.65 5.64
C ALA A 358 22.56 -12.39 5.41
N GLY A 359 22.04 -11.32 6.02
CA GLY A 359 20.72 -10.76 5.73
C GLY A 359 20.72 -9.88 4.47
N LEU A 360 19.59 -9.22 4.22
CA LEU A 360 19.41 -8.29 3.10
C LEU A 360 18.95 -6.93 3.60
N ALA A 361 19.33 -5.89 2.86
CA ALA A 361 18.89 -4.52 3.12
C ALA A 361 17.68 -4.17 2.24
N THR A 362 16.75 -3.42 2.82
CA THR A 362 15.71 -2.67 2.09
C THR A 362 15.66 -1.25 2.65
N SER A 363 15.36 -0.28 1.79
CA SER A 363 15.21 1.12 2.16
C SER A 363 13.75 1.52 2.41
N ILE A 364 12.85 0.57 2.63
CA ILE A 364 11.42 0.83 2.85
C ILE A 364 11.15 1.86 3.96
N THR A 365 12.01 1.94 4.97
CA THR A 365 11.92 2.93 6.07
C THR A 365 12.49 4.32 5.73
N GLY A 366 12.90 4.56 4.47
CA GLY A 366 13.53 5.80 4.01
C GLY A 366 15.06 5.75 3.97
N SER A 367 15.68 4.75 4.59
CA SER A 367 17.12 4.48 4.53
C SER A 367 17.38 2.97 4.59
N PRO A 368 18.52 2.47 4.06
CA PRO A 368 18.83 1.05 4.07
C PRO A 368 18.91 0.50 5.50
N VAL A 369 18.17 -0.58 5.77
CA VAL A 369 18.30 -1.34 7.03
C VAL A 369 18.39 -2.83 6.71
N THR A 370 19.48 -3.46 7.15
CA THR A 370 19.73 -4.89 6.94
C THR A 370 19.03 -5.73 8.01
N ARG A 371 18.31 -6.78 7.59
CA ARG A 371 17.60 -7.73 8.46
C ARG A 371 17.70 -9.16 7.93
N GLY A 372 17.37 -10.14 8.78
CA GLY A 372 17.35 -11.55 8.41
C GLY A 372 18.72 -12.23 8.36
N GLY A 373 19.63 -11.88 9.29
CA GLY A 373 20.93 -12.56 9.43
C GLY A 373 20.82 -13.88 10.20
N GLY A 374 21.47 -14.95 9.72
CA GLY A 374 21.51 -16.25 10.42
C GLY A 374 22.45 -16.24 11.64
N GLY A 375 22.26 -17.17 12.58
CA GLY A 375 23.13 -17.31 13.74
C GLY A 375 24.45 -18.00 13.42
N GLY A 376 25.52 -17.67 14.14
CA GLY A 376 26.81 -18.35 14.05
C GLY A 376 26.78 -19.75 14.68
N GLY A 377 27.48 -20.70 14.05
CA GLY A 377 27.68 -22.04 14.58
C GLY A 377 28.62 -22.05 15.80
N SER A 378 28.56 -23.14 16.56
CA SER A 378 29.48 -23.35 17.68
C SER A 378 30.83 -23.86 17.19
N HIS A 379 31.84 -23.73 18.04
CA HIS A 379 33.16 -24.27 17.76
C HIS A 379 33.74 -24.97 19.00
N TYR A 380 34.33 -26.14 18.79
CA TYR A 380 35.20 -26.82 19.75
C TYR A 380 36.56 -27.09 19.10
N PRO A 381 37.52 -26.17 19.27
CA PRO A 381 38.87 -26.41 18.82
C PRO A 381 39.52 -27.49 19.68
N SER A 382 40.42 -28.27 19.09
CA SER A 382 41.41 -29.05 19.84
C SER A 382 42.13 -28.12 20.85
N PRO A 383 42.52 -28.59 22.06
CA PRO A 383 43.02 -27.77 23.19
C PRO A 383 44.14 -26.75 22.91
N SER A 384 44.70 -26.69 21.71
CA SER A 384 45.79 -25.81 21.32
C SER A 384 45.39 -24.45 20.69
N ARG A 385 44.11 -24.15 20.39
CA ARG A 385 43.70 -22.86 19.78
C ARG A 385 42.34 -22.35 20.26
N PRO A 386 42.25 -21.54 21.34
CA PRO A 386 41.02 -20.81 21.65
C PRO A 386 40.76 -19.75 20.56
N THR A 387 39.66 -19.89 19.83
CA THR A 387 39.17 -18.87 18.89
C THR A 387 37.83 -18.34 19.38
N PRO A 388 37.46 -17.08 19.11
CA PRO A 388 36.12 -16.58 19.41
C PRO A 388 35.01 -17.31 18.65
N GLY A 389 33.79 -17.18 19.18
CA GLY A 389 32.53 -17.55 18.54
C GLY A 389 32.46 -17.19 17.08
N ALA A 390 31.89 -18.06 16.23
CA ALA A 390 31.62 -17.69 14.85
C ALA A 390 30.64 -16.51 14.80
N ALA A 391 30.93 -15.49 14.00
CA ALA A 391 30.04 -14.35 13.86
C ALA A 391 28.66 -14.78 13.34
N GLY A 392 27.62 -14.12 13.83
CA GLY A 392 26.31 -14.16 13.17
C GLY A 392 26.35 -13.39 11.85
N GLY A 393 25.39 -13.68 10.99
CA GLY A 393 25.20 -12.96 9.75
C GLY A 393 24.76 -11.51 9.99
N SER A 394 25.13 -10.62 9.08
CA SER A 394 24.65 -9.24 9.08
C SER A 394 23.12 -9.18 9.08
N GLY A 395 22.54 -8.17 9.74
CA GLY A 395 21.08 -8.10 9.93
C GLY A 395 20.57 -8.79 11.20
N GLY A 396 21.42 -8.85 12.23
CA GLY A 396 21.04 -9.21 13.59
C GLY A 396 21.23 -10.68 13.96
N GLY A 397 22.04 -11.44 13.22
CA GLY A 397 22.43 -12.79 13.62
C GLY A 397 23.28 -12.77 14.89
N GLY A 398 22.98 -13.66 15.84
CA GLY A 398 23.76 -13.85 17.05
C GLY A 398 25.03 -14.65 16.79
N ALA A 399 26.15 -14.24 17.38
CA ALA A 399 27.40 -15.00 17.34
C ALA A 399 27.30 -16.31 18.13
N GLY A 400 27.93 -17.37 17.64
CA GLY A 400 28.04 -18.66 18.34
C GLY A 400 28.87 -18.54 19.62
N GLY A 401 28.62 -19.45 20.56
CA GLY A 401 29.40 -19.58 21.78
C GLY A 401 30.70 -20.34 21.55
N SER A 402 31.71 -20.02 22.37
CA SER A 402 33.02 -20.66 22.31
C SER A 402 33.21 -21.80 23.28
N ALA A 403 34.10 -22.73 22.93
CA ALA A 403 34.65 -23.72 23.83
C ALA A 403 36.14 -23.47 24.09
N GLY A 404 36.57 -23.60 25.36
CA GLY A 404 37.97 -23.56 25.75
C GLY A 404 38.17 -23.28 27.25
N PRO A 405 39.37 -23.54 27.81
CA PRO A 405 39.71 -23.06 29.15
C PRO A 405 39.79 -21.54 29.10
N ASN A 406 38.85 -20.87 29.75
CA ASN A 406 38.72 -19.44 30.04
C ASN A 406 39.48 -18.38 29.19
N PRO A 407 38.79 -17.31 28.70
CA PRO A 407 37.39 -16.98 28.95
C PRO A 407 36.43 -17.63 27.96
N TYR A 408 35.39 -18.27 28.50
CA TYR A 408 34.23 -18.75 27.75
C TYR A 408 33.41 -17.56 27.22
N THR A 409 32.94 -17.64 25.96
CA THR A 409 31.97 -16.70 25.41
C THR A 409 30.62 -17.38 25.23
N ALA A 410 29.59 -16.82 25.87
CA ALA A 410 28.22 -17.24 25.67
C ALA A 410 27.75 -17.00 24.24
N ALA A 411 26.84 -17.86 23.78
CA ALA A 411 26.14 -17.63 22.53
C ALA A 411 25.29 -16.36 22.64
N VAL A 412 25.24 -15.58 21.56
CA VAL A 412 24.49 -14.32 21.50
C VAL A 412 23.12 -14.59 20.89
N ALA A 413 22.08 -13.97 21.45
CA ALA A 413 20.76 -14.01 20.85
C ALA A 413 20.70 -13.23 19.53
N GLY A 414 19.77 -13.59 18.65
CA GLY A 414 19.42 -12.77 17.51
C GLY A 414 18.88 -11.42 17.99
N THR A 415 19.10 -10.38 17.19
CA THR A 415 18.60 -9.03 17.50
C THR A 415 17.09 -8.97 17.28
N ASP A 416 16.35 -8.46 18.26
CA ASP A 416 14.91 -8.27 18.13
C ASP A 416 14.56 -7.34 16.97
N ASN A 417 13.41 -7.60 16.35
CA ASN A 417 12.85 -6.87 15.22
C ASN A 417 13.69 -6.92 13.93
N THR A 418 14.65 -7.86 13.86
CA THR A 418 15.41 -8.13 12.63
C THR A 418 15.12 -9.52 12.04
N GLY A 419 14.40 -10.38 12.76
CA GLY A 419 14.26 -11.79 12.41
C GLY A 419 15.58 -12.56 12.44
N GLY A 420 16.59 -12.06 13.17
CA GLY A 420 17.91 -12.66 13.22
C GLY A 420 17.94 -14.00 13.96
N GLY A 421 18.72 -14.95 13.48
CA GLY A 421 18.93 -16.25 14.13
C GLY A 421 19.85 -16.16 15.35
N GLY A 422 19.60 -16.97 16.38
CA GLY A 422 20.45 -17.06 17.57
C GLY A 422 21.71 -17.88 17.33
N GLY A 423 22.81 -17.51 17.99
CA GLY A 423 24.06 -18.26 17.92
C GLY A 423 23.99 -19.61 18.65
N ALA A 424 24.80 -20.57 18.23
CA ALA A 424 24.79 -21.90 18.86
C ALA A 424 25.59 -21.96 20.16
N GLY A 425 25.20 -22.85 21.08
CA GLY A 425 25.92 -23.09 22.33
C GLY A 425 27.18 -23.94 22.14
N GLY A 426 28.28 -23.52 22.75
CA GLY A 426 29.54 -24.27 22.81
C GLY A 426 29.53 -25.39 23.85
N PHE A 427 30.73 -25.93 24.14
CA PHE A 427 30.97 -26.88 25.23
C PHE A 427 32.12 -26.38 26.09
N ASN A 428 31.96 -26.44 27.42
CA ASN A 428 33.02 -26.09 28.35
C ASN A 428 33.38 -27.33 29.19
N PRO A 429 34.65 -27.76 29.25
CA PRO A 429 35.05 -28.91 30.06
C PRO A 429 34.67 -28.80 31.55
N GLY A 430 34.61 -27.58 32.10
CA GLY A 430 34.26 -27.33 33.51
C GLY A 430 32.77 -27.15 33.80
N SER A 431 31.96 -26.79 32.79
CA SER A 431 30.52 -26.47 32.95
C SER A 431 29.59 -27.18 31.96
N GLY A 432 30.12 -28.12 31.18
CA GLY A 432 29.38 -28.92 30.21
C GLY A 432 28.89 -28.15 28.98
N HIS A 433 27.87 -28.72 28.33
CA HIS A 433 27.19 -28.09 27.19
C HIS A 433 26.57 -26.77 27.59
N GLN A 434 26.59 -25.81 26.67
CA GLN A 434 26.14 -24.46 26.92
C GLN A 434 24.85 -24.16 26.14
N PRO A 435 24.01 -23.23 26.63
CA PRO A 435 22.80 -22.83 25.92
C PRO A 435 23.12 -22.19 24.58
N GLY A 436 22.23 -22.37 23.62
CA GLY A 436 22.18 -21.52 22.42
C GLY A 436 21.51 -20.18 22.73
N GLY A 437 21.80 -19.17 21.91
CA GLY A 437 21.06 -17.91 21.91
C GLY A 437 19.65 -18.09 21.34
N ALA A 438 18.69 -17.34 21.86
CA ALA A 438 17.36 -17.23 21.28
C ALA A 438 17.42 -16.52 19.92
N GLY A 439 16.42 -16.75 19.06
CA GLY A 439 16.22 -15.93 17.86
C GLY A 439 15.59 -14.58 18.19
N GLY A 440 15.80 -13.60 17.31
CA GLY A 440 15.16 -12.29 17.42
C GLY A 440 13.74 -12.30 16.83
N SER A 441 12.87 -11.43 17.36
CA SER A 441 11.53 -11.22 16.79
C SER A 441 11.59 -10.69 15.34
N GLY A 442 10.52 -10.92 14.59
CA GLY A 442 10.31 -10.36 13.26
C GLY A 442 9.87 -8.89 13.28
N THR A 443 9.56 -8.35 12.12
CA THR A 443 8.92 -7.03 11.98
C THR A 443 8.08 -7.00 10.70
N VAL A 444 7.04 -6.16 10.70
CA VAL A 444 6.20 -5.89 9.53
C VAL A 444 6.22 -4.39 9.25
N ILE A 445 6.51 -4.02 8.02
CA ILE A 445 6.57 -2.63 7.57
C ILE A 445 5.70 -2.45 6.35
N ILE A 446 4.83 -1.45 6.38
CA ILE A 446 3.88 -1.12 5.32
C ILE A 446 4.12 0.33 4.91
N ARG A 447 4.25 0.60 3.62
CA ARG A 447 4.50 1.93 3.08
C ARG A 447 3.53 2.26 1.95
N TYR A 448 2.98 3.47 1.97
CA TYR A 448 2.05 3.92 0.92
C TYR A 448 2.10 5.43 0.71
N LYS A 449 1.76 5.85 -0.51
CA LYS A 449 1.68 7.25 -0.89
C LYS A 449 0.38 7.86 -0.36
N PHE A 450 0.46 9.00 0.34
CA PHE A 450 -0.70 9.65 0.98
C PHE A 450 -1.05 11.03 0.38
N GLN A 451 -0.17 11.59 -0.45
CA GLN A 451 -0.35 12.86 -1.15
C GLN A 451 0.58 12.94 -2.38
N ASN A 452 0.57 14.06 -3.12
CA ASN A 452 1.48 14.35 -4.26
C ASN A 452 2.39 15.54 -3.97
#